data_AF-A0A8J2KMC4-F1
#
_entry.id   AF-A0A8J2KMC4-F1
#
_cell.length_a   1.000
_cell.length_b   1.000
_cell.length_c   1.000
_cell.angle_alpha   90.00
_cell.angle_beta   90.00
_cell.angle_gamma   90.00
#
_symmetry.space_group_name_H-M   'P 1'
#
loop_
_entity.id
_entity.type
_entity.pdbx_description
1 polymer ?
#
loop_
_entity_poly.entity_id
_entity_poly.type
_entity_poly.pdbx_seq_one_letter_code
_entity_poly.pdbx_strand_id
1 'polypeptide(L)'
;MSPFPNKIIYCYGERQSELFEGLKKDLEEEKGMDGANDDVSNNEPNTSTNITLLDDKPSVQIEFVKGFEYDIPEENTIPTILVLDDLMDGVSKNKAVVDLFTRGSHHRSISVFLLVQNFFFPNMRTITLN
;
A
#
# COMPACT_ATOMS: atom_id res chain seq x y z
N MET A 1 -19.23 15.02 -6.04
CA MET A 1 -17.96 14.85 -5.31
C MET A 1 -17.43 13.48 -5.67
N SER A 2 -16.33 13.39 -6.43
CA SER A 2 -15.66 12.10 -6.66
C SER A 2 -15.18 11.56 -5.31
N PRO A 3 -15.36 10.28 -4.97
CA PRO A 3 -14.90 9.78 -3.69
C PRO A 3 -13.37 9.88 -3.66
N PHE A 4 -12.86 10.65 -2.70
CA PHE A 4 -11.44 10.70 -2.38
C PHE A 4 -11.01 9.29 -1.94
N PRO A 5 -9.81 8.81 -2.28
CA PRO A 5 -9.37 7.49 -1.84
C PRO A 5 -9.36 7.43 -0.32
N ASN A 6 -10.10 6.47 0.24
CA ASN A 6 -10.27 6.31 1.68
C ASN A 6 -9.20 5.39 2.28
N LYS A 7 -8.50 4.61 1.44
CA LYS A 7 -7.43 3.70 1.86
C LYS A 7 -6.19 3.87 0.97
N ILE A 8 -5.01 3.84 1.59
CA ILE A 8 -3.70 3.79 0.95
C ILE A 8 -2.98 2.56 1.48
N ILE A 9 -2.51 1.70 0.58
CA ILE A 9 -1.61 0.60 0.88
C ILE A 9 -0.25 0.98 0.33
N TYR A 10 0.74 1.16 1.21
CA TYR A 10 2.09 1.53 0.87
C TYR A 10 3.01 0.32 0.99
N CYS A 11 3.37 -0.25 -0.16
CA CYS A 11 4.29 -1.36 -0.26
C CYS A 11 5.73 -0.88 -0.37
N TYR A 12 6.62 -1.35 0.51
CA TYR A 12 8.03 -0.94 0.55
C TYR A 12 9.00 -2.11 0.41
N GLY A 13 10.19 -1.81 -0.11
CA GLY A 13 11.29 -2.75 -0.26
C GLY A 13 12.01 -3.07 1.06
N GLU A 14 12.77 -4.15 1.08
CA GLU A 14 13.49 -4.63 2.28
C GLU A 14 14.41 -3.56 2.90
N ARG A 15 15.02 -2.73 2.05
CA ARG A 15 15.97 -1.69 2.45
C ARG A 15 15.34 -0.57 3.29
N GLN A 16 14.02 -0.43 3.25
CA GLN A 16 13.27 0.59 3.99
C GLN A 16 12.58 0.01 5.23
N SER A 17 12.81 -1.25 5.58
CA SER A 17 12.09 -1.92 6.68
C SER A 17 12.21 -1.15 8.00
N GLU A 18 13.42 -0.77 8.41
CA GLU A 18 13.64 -0.07 9.69
C GLU A 18 12.90 1.28 9.75
N LEU A 19 12.79 1.98 8.62
CA LEU A 19 12.10 3.28 8.55
C LEU A 19 10.58 3.13 8.70
N PHE A 20 9.98 2.19 7.98
CA PHE A 20 8.53 2.00 7.99
C PHE A 20 8.03 1.25 9.22
N GLU A 21 8.82 0.33 9.79
CA GLU A 21 8.50 -0.25 11.11
C GLU A 21 8.56 0.81 12.22
N GLY A 22 9.54 1.73 12.16
CA GLY A 22 9.61 2.87 13.07
C GLY A 22 8.38 3.78 12.95
N LEU A 23 8.00 4.12 11.71
CA LEU A 23 6.81 4.92 11.45
C LEU A 23 5.52 4.23 11.92
N LYS A 24 5.42 2.91 11.73
CA LYS A 24 4.28 2.12 12.22
C LYS A 24 4.19 2.18 13.75
N LYS A 25 5.32 2.03 14.44
CA LYS A 25 5.40 2.16 15.90
C LYS A 25 5.01 3.54 16.38
N ASP A 26 5.51 4.60 15.75
CA ASP A 26 5.18 5.98 16.10
C ASP A 26 3.66 6.26 15.93
N LEU A 27 3.07 5.72 14.84
CA LEU A 27 1.62 5.82 14.59
C LEU A 27 0.77 5.01 15.57
N GLU A 28 1.29 3.89 16.09
CA GLU A 28 0.62 3.10 17.13
C GLU A 28 0.75 3.75 18.52
N GLU A 29 1.90 4.36 18.83
CA GLU A 29 2.14 5.08 20.08
C GLU A 29 1.28 6.34 20.20
N GLU A 30 1.02 7.05 19.10
CA GLU A 30 0.11 8.21 19.08
C GLU A 30 -1.34 7.82 19.44
N LYS A 31 -1.74 6.55 19.22
CA LYS A 31 -3.04 6.01 19.66
C LYS A 31 -3.06 5.57 21.12
N GLY A 32 -1.90 5.24 21.68
CA GLY A 32 -1.76 4.71 23.04
C GLY A 32 -1.93 5.73 24.16
N MET A 33 -2.11 7.01 23.85
CA MET A 33 -2.37 8.05 24.85
C MET A 33 -3.86 8.20 25.22
N ASP A 34 -4.77 7.52 24.51
CA ASP A 34 -6.20 7.49 24.82
C ASP A 34 -6.71 6.04 25.01
N GLY A 35 -6.67 5.56 26.26
CA GLY A 35 -7.53 4.47 26.73
C GLY A 35 -6.84 3.15 27.09
N ALA A 36 -6.72 2.90 28.39
CA ALA A 36 -6.50 1.57 28.95
C ALA A 36 -7.71 0.64 28.67
N ASN A 37 -7.45 -0.61 28.25
CA ASN A 37 -7.92 -1.86 28.86
C ASN A 37 -7.66 -3.09 27.96
N ASP A 38 -6.90 -4.03 28.52
CA ASP A 38 -6.96 -5.50 28.54
C ASP A 38 -7.43 -6.38 27.34
N ASP A 39 -6.65 -7.45 27.17
CA ASP A 39 -6.95 -8.82 26.73
C ASP A 39 -6.80 -9.30 25.26
N VAL A 40 -5.72 -10.09 25.09
CA VAL A 40 -5.66 -11.45 24.49
C VAL A 40 -5.85 -11.66 22.97
N SER A 41 -4.71 -11.96 22.34
CA SER A 41 -4.44 -13.04 21.35
C SER A 41 -4.42 -12.77 19.83
N ASN A 42 -3.33 -13.29 19.25
CA ASN A 42 -3.17 -13.95 17.94
C ASN A 42 -2.91 -13.11 16.67
N ASN A 43 -1.68 -13.27 16.16
CA ASN A 43 -1.23 -13.26 14.76
C ASN A 43 -2.14 -12.62 13.69
N GLU A 44 -1.83 -11.38 13.30
CA GLU A 44 -2.00 -10.87 11.93
C GLU A 44 -0.91 -9.82 11.65
N PRO A 45 -0.16 -9.85 10.53
CA PRO A 45 0.84 -8.81 10.25
C PRO A 45 0.24 -7.54 9.62
N ASN A 46 -1.07 -7.49 9.35
CA ASN A 46 -1.67 -6.44 8.51
C ASN A 46 -2.49 -5.44 9.34
N THR A 47 -1.82 -4.68 10.23
CA THR A 47 -2.49 -3.62 11.00
C THR A 47 -2.81 -2.43 10.08
N SER A 48 -4.09 -2.26 9.73
CA SER A 48 -4.59 -1.06 9.04
C SER A 48 -4.66 0.13 10.03
N THR A 49 -4.00 1.25 9.73
CA THR A 49 -3.96 2.42 10.61
C THR A 49 -4.76 3.59 10.03
N ASN A 50 -5.82 4.00 10.72
CA ASN A 50 -6.56 5.24 10.41
C ASN A 50 -5.72 6.46 10.81
N ILE A 51 -5.34 7.31 9.85
CA ILE A 51 -4.68 8.61 10.12
C ILE A 51 -5.71 9.72 9.94
N THR A 52 -5.99 10.46 11.01
CA THR A 52 -6.87 11.62 10.97
C THR A 52 -6.01 12.86 10.70
N LEU A 53 -5.97 13.31 9.44
CA LEU A 53 -5.34 14.59 9.12
C LEU A 53 -6.21 15.73 9.66
N LEU A 54 -5.59 16.65 10.40
CA LEU A 54 -6.18 17.82 11.05
C LEU A 54 -7.32 18.49 10.24
N ASP A 55 -8.42 18.73 10.94
CA ASP A 55 -9.61 19.53 10.63
C ASP A 55 -10.39 19.17 9.34
N ASP A 56 -11.52 18.49 9.53
CA ASP A 56 -12.66 18.28 8.60
C ASP A 56 -12.37 17.48 7.30
N LYS A 57 -11.25 16.76 7.25
CA LYS A 57 -10.84 15.93 6.10
C LYS A 57 -11.19 14.46 6.35
N PRO A 58 -11.69 13.71 5.34
CA PRO A 58 -11.97 12.28 5.51
C PRO A 58 -10.71 11.56 6.00
N SER A 59 -10.83 10.81 7.10
CA SER A 59 -9.77 10.00 7.67
C SER A 59 -9.32 8.97 6.64
N VAL A 60 -8.06 9.09 6.21
CA VAL A 60 -7.46 8.19 5.22
C VAL A 60 -6.78 7.06 5.99
N GLN A 61 -7.15 5.83 5.69
CA GLN A 61 -6.50 4.66 6.28
C GLN A 61 -5.21 4.38 5.52
N ILE A 62 -4.08 4.31 6.20
CA ILE A 62 -2.80 3.95 5.61
C ILE A 62 -2.33 2.62 6.19
N GLU A 63 -2.00 1.69 5.30
CA GLU A 63 -1.46 0.37 5.61
C GLU A 63 -0.06 0.27 5.01
N PHE A 64 0.94 -0.08 5.82
CA PHE A 64 2.31 -0.29 5.36
C PHE A 64 2.56 -1.79 5.22
N VAL A 65 2.99 -2.20 4.03
CA VAL A 65 3.19 -3.62 3.68
C VAL A 65 4.62 -3.80 3.17
N LYS A 66 5.35 -4.77 3.73
CA LYS A 66 6.66 -5.14 3.19
C LYS A 66 6.48 -6.04 1.96
N GLY A 67 7.12 -5.71 0.84
CA GLY A 67 7.07 -6.55 -0.37
C GLY A 67 5.75 -6.44 -1.14
N PHE A 68 5.18 -7.58 -1.57
CA PHE A 68 3.97 -7.64 -2.42
C PHE A 68 2.77 -8.29 -1.75
N GLU A 69 2.84 -8.57 -0.45
CA GLU A 69 1.82 -9.31 0.29
C GLU A 69 0.68 -8.37 0.73
N TYR A 70 0.17 -7.56 -0.21
CA TYR A 70 -0.98 -6.70 0.04
C TYR A 70 -2.28 -7.48 -0.15
N ASP A 71 -3.22 -7.29 0.77
CA ASP A 71 -4.56 -7.88 0.66
C ASP A 71 -5.53 -6.87 0.03
N ILE A 72 -5.89 -7.11 -1.23
CA ILE A 72 -6.95 -6.35 -1.90
C ILE A 72 -7.99 -7.33 -2.45
N PRO A 73 -9.22 -7.32 -1.91
CA PRO A 73 -10.26 -8.25 -2.34
C PRO A 73 -10.62 -8.02 -3.81
N GLU A 74 -11.13 -9.07 -4.47
CA GLU A 74 -11.56 -8.99 -5.87
C GLU A 74 -12.71 -8.00 -6.08
N GLU A 75 -13.61 -7.91 -5.10
CA GLU A 75 -14.68 -6.91 -5.04
C GLU A 75 -14.33 -5.85 -4.00
N ASN A 76 -13.42 -4.95 -4.36
CA ASN A 76 -13.04 -3.87 -3.47
C ASN A 76 -14.09 -2.73 -3.53
N THR A 77 -14.76 -2.52 -2.39
CA THR A 77 -15.83 -1.54 -2.20
C THR A 77 -15.33 -0.16 -1.79
N ILE A 78 -14.04 -0.06 -1.45
CA ILE A 78 -13.41 1.17 -0.94
C ILE A 78 -12.34 1.64 -1.94
N PRO A 79 -12.48 2.84 -2.55
CA PRO A 79 -11.45 3.38 -3.43
C PRO A 79 -10.08 3.40 -2.74
N THR A 80 -9.14 2.64 -3.30
CA THR A 80 -7.85 2.35 -2.66
C THR A 80 -6.70 2.79 -3.57
N ILE A 81 -5.68 3.41 -2.98
CA ILE A 81 -4.39 3.64 -3.63
C ILE A 81 -3.44 2.52 -3.22
N LEU A 82 -2.81 1.87 -4.19
CA LEU A 82 -1.69 0.97 -3.96
C LEU A 82 -0.41 1.64 -4.44
N VAL A 83 0.55 1.85 -3.55
CA VAL A 83 1.88 2.39 -3.87
C VAL A 83 2.89 1.26 -3.79
N LEU A 84 3.70 1.07 -4.83
CA LEU A 84 4.81 0.12 -4.87
C LEU A 84 6.12 0.93 -4.93
N ASP A 85 6.85 0.99 -3.81
CA ASP A 85 8.11 1.75 -3.67
C ASP A 85 9.31 0.82 -3.43
N ASP A 86 10.44 1.11 -4.07
CA ASP A 86 11.67 0.29 -4.03
C ASP A 86 11.47 -1.21 -4.35
N LEU A 87 10.44 -1.52 -5.14
CA LEU A 87 10.04 -2.90 -5.49
C LEU A 87 10.30 -3.25 -6.96
N MET A 88 11.11 -2.45 -7.65
CA MET A 88 11.31 -2.52 -9.11
C MET A 88 11.71 -3.91 -9.62
N ASP A 89 12.68 -4.57 -8.97
CA ASP A 89 13.13 -5.91 -9.37
C ASP A 89 12.04 -6.96 -9.25
N GLY A 90 11.30 -6.94 -8.13
CA GLY A 90 10.20 -7.87 -7.89
C GLY A 90 9.02 -7.64 -8.84
N VAL A 91 8.66 -6.37 -9.08
CA VAL A 91 7.59 -6.01 -10.02
C VAL A 91 7.90 -6.49 -11.43
N SER A 92 9.16 -6.32 -11.88
CA SER A 92 9.59 -6.71 -13.24
C SER A 92 9.41 -8.20 -13.53
N LYS A 93 9.35 -9.04 -12.48
CA LYS A 93 9.22 -10.49 -12.57
C LYS A 93 7.81 -10.99 -12.22
N ASN A 94 6.93 -10.10 -11.73
CA ASN A 94 5.63 -10.47 -11.21
C ASN A 94 4.51 -10.11 -12.21
N LYS A 95 4.06 -11.13 -12.96
CA LYS A 95 2.96 -10.99 -13.94
C LYS A 95 1.66 -10.50 -13.29
N ALA A 96 1.38 -10.84 -12.03
CA ALA A 96 0.17 -10.41 -11.35
C ALA A 96 0.13 -8.89 -11.16
N VAL A 97 1.29 -8.25 -10.94
CA VAL A 97 1.38 -6.78 -10.86
C VAL A 97 1.09 -6.14 -12.22
N VAL A 98 1.59 -6.73 -13.32
CA VAL A 98 1.28 -6.28 -14.69
C VAL A 98 -0.23 -6.39 -14.99
N ASP A 99 -0.85 -7.49 -14.59
CA ASP A 99 -2.29 -7.70 -14.74
C ASP A 99 -3.10 -6.70 -13.88
N LEU A 100 -2.57 -6.31 -12.71
CA LEU A 100 -3.15 -5.29 -11.86
C LEU A 100 -3.17 -3.90 -12.53
N PHE A 101 -2.10 -3.51 -13.22
CA PHE A 101 -2.05 -2.24 -13.96
C PHE A 101 -3.01 -2.19 -15.16
N THR A 102 -3.34 -3.34 -15.75
CA THR A 102 -4.12 -3.40 -16.98
C THR A 102 -5.61 -3.65 -16.75
N ARG A 103 -5.96 -4.77 -16.08
CA ARG A 103 -7.36 -5.17 -15.85
C ARG A 103 -7.77 -5.01 -14.39
N GLY A 104 -6.86 -5.30 -13.46
CA GLY A 104 -7.19 -5.37 -12.04
C GLY A 104 -7.59 -4.02 -11.43
N SER A 105 -6.91 -2.93 -11.79
CA SER A 105 -7.13 -1.58 -11.24
C SER A 105 -8.56 -1.08 -11.51
N HIS A 106 -9.04 -1.24 -12.75
CA HIS A 106 -10.36 -0.77 -13.17
C HIS A 106 -11.49 -1.58 -12.53
N HIS A 107 -11.33 -2.90 -12.41
CA HIS A 107 -12.37 -3.76 -11.84
C HIS A 107 -12.46 -3.67 -10.31
N ARG A 108 -11.38 -3.26 -9.65
CA ARG A 108 -11.26 -3.24 -8.19
C ARG A 108 -11.28 -1.83 -7.58
N SER A 109 -11.57 -0.78 -8.35
CA SER A 109 -11.52 0.61 -7.86
C SER A 109 -10.17 0.96 -7.19
N ILE A 110 -9.06 0.45 -7.75
CA ILE A 110 -7.71 0.68 -7.23
C ILE A 110 -6.97 1.61 -8.18
N SER A 111 -6.28 2.61 -7.63
CA SER A 111 -5.25 3.36 -8.35
C SER A 111 -3.88 2.83 -7.95
N VAL A 112 -3.11 2.31 -8.90
CA VAL A 112 -1.78 1.74 -8.63
C VAL A 112 -0.69 2.72 -9.06
N PHE A 113 0.24 3.00 -8.16
CA PHE A 113 1.43 3.81 -8.40
C PHE A 113 2.67 2.95 -8.22
N LEU A 114 3.54 2.90 -9.23
CA LEU A 114 4.84 2.26 -9.13
C LEU A 114 5.92 3.34 -9.15
N LEU A 115 6.70 3.43 -8.08
CA LEU A 115 7.84 4.33 -8.00
C LEU A 115 9.07 3.63 -8.56
N VAL A 116 9.67 4.25 -9.57
CA VAL A 116 10.76 3.67 -10.35
C VAL A 116 12.00 4.55 -10.27
N GLN A 117 13.14 3.95 -9.98
CA GLN A 117 14.43 4.65 -9.96
C GLN A 117 15.09 4.62 -11.34
N ASN A 118 14.90 3.54 -12.11
CA ASN A 118 15.48 3.37 -13.43
C ASN A 118 14.42 3.01 -14.47
N PHE A 119 13.95 3.98 -15.24
CA PHE A 119 12.95 3.74 -16.28
C PHE A 119 13.37 2.60 -17.25
N PHE A 120 14.68 2.37 -17.49
CA PHE A 120 15.20 1.33 -18.41
C PHE A 120 15.45 -0.02 -17.74
N PHE A 121 14.88 -0.26 -16.56
CA PHE A 121 15.01 -1.55 -15.90
C PHE A 121 14.46 -2.69 -16.78
N PRO A 122 15.16 -3.84 -16.86
CA PRO A 122 14.73 -4.96 -17.69
C PRO A 122 13.29 -5.41 -17.38
N ASN A 123 12.58 -5.92 -18.39
CA ASN A 123 11.23 -6.49 -18.28
C ASN A 123 10.12 -5.54 -17.82
N MET A 124 10.38 -4.24 -17.73
CA MET A 124 9.37 -3.23 -17.35
C MET A 124 8.77 -2.45 -18.53
N ARG A 125 9.24 -2.70 -19.76
CA ARG A 125 8.69 -2.08 -20.97
C ARG A 125 8.42 -3.14 -22.04
N THR A 126 7.32 -2.94 -22.76
CA THR A 126 6.93 -3.79 -23.90
C THR A 126 7.30 -3.14 -25.24
N ILE A 127 8.22 -2.17 -25.29
CA ILE A 127 8.57 -1.50 -26.55
C ILE A 127 9.12 -2.55 -27.52
N THR A 128 8.40 -2.77 -28.62
CA THR A 128 8.90 -3.44 -29.81
C THR A 128 10.01 -2.56 -30.39
N LEU A 129 11.24 -3.09 -30.43
CA LEU A 129 12.27 -2.54 -31.31
C LEU A 129 11.76 -2.73 -32.75
N ASN A 130 11.36 -1.63 -33.41
CA ASN A 130 11.16 -1.60 -34.85
C ASN A 130 12.52 -1.63 -35.56
#